data_AF-G7K616-F1
#
_entry.id   AF-G7K616-F1
#
_cell.length_a   1.000
_cell.length_b   1.000
_cell.length_c   1.000
_cell.angle_alpha   90.00
_cell.angle_beta   90.00
_cell.angle_gamma   90.00
#
_symmetry.space_group_name_H-M   'P 1'
#
loop_
_entity.id
_entity.type
_entity.pdbx_description
1 polymer ?
#
loop_
_entity_poly.entity_id
_entity_poly.type
_entity_poly.pdbx_seq_one_letter_code
_entity_poly.pdbx_strand_id
1 'polypeptide(L)'
;MENFVIDLNTKLAAIYCNRGKPPLFFRIHTDVTFSGLKDQLDQINHQLNHRDTRRVDDVEYRCPSTDLDGSVRFSRMKLMNDDVRSCLSSFPKRFL
;
A
#
# COMPACT_ATOMS: atom_id res chain seq x y z
N MET A 1 26.72 4.59 16.38
CA MET A 1 25.28 4.34 16.49
C MET A 1 24.65 4.96 15.26
N GLU A 2 24.23 4.13 14.31
CA GLU A 2 23.63 4.60 13.06
C GLU A 2 22.21 5.08 13.35
N ASN A 3 21.96 6.38 13.20
CA ASN A 3 20.63 6.95 13.30
C ASN A 3 19.81 6.48 12.09
N PHE A 4 19.01 5.44 12.27
CA PHE A 4 17.95 5.13 11.32
C PHE A 4 16.94 6.27 11.40
N VAL A 5 16.99 7.20 10.46
CA VAL A 5 15.96 8.22 10.27
C VAL A 5 14.70 7.47 9.88
N ILE A 6 13.81 7.26 10.85
CA ILE A 6 12.49 6.69 10.60
C ILE A 6 11.67 7.83 9.99
N ASP A 7 11.51 7.81 8.67
CA ASP A 7 10.55 8.68 8.00
C ASP A 7 9.14 8.25 8.40
N LEU A 8 8.56 9.03 9.33
CA LEU A 8 7.18 8.87 9.84
C LEU A 8 6.12 8.98 8.74
N ASN A 9 6.48 9.54 7.58
CA ASN A 9 5.59 9.66 6.43
C ASN A 9 5.65 8.43 5.52
N THR A 10 6.30 7.35 5.95
CA THR A 10 6.29 6.06 5.23
C THR A 10 5.72 4.93 6.09
N LYS A 11 4.92 4.05 5.47
CA LYS A 11 4.39 2.84 6.11
C LYS A 11 4.79 1.61 5.34
N LEU A 12 5.02 0.51 6.06
CA LEU A 12 5.21 -0.81 5.45
C LEU A 12 3.85 -1.31 4.93
N ALA A 13 3.76 -1.63 3.64
CA ALA A 13 2.56 -2.15 3.02
C ALA A 13 2.89 -3.40 2.20
N ALA A 14 1.99 -4.39 2.26
CA ALA A 14 2.01 -5.55 1.39
C ALA A 14 1.37 -5.20 0.05
N ILE A 15 2.15 -5.25 -1.03
CA ILE A 15 1.69 -4.92 -2.39
C ILE A 15 1.50 -6.20 -3.19
N TYR A 16 0.31 -6.36 -3.77
CA TYR A 16 -0.08 -7.51 -4.58
C TYR A 16 -0.15 -7.11 -6.06
N CYS A 17 0.93 -7.31 -6.80
CA CYS A 17 0.95 -7.01 -8.24
C CYS A 17 0.30 -8.15 -9.05
N ASN A 18 -0.54 -7.79 -10.02
CA ASN A 18 -1.11 -8.71 -11.03
C ASN A 18 -1.86 -9.94 -10.47
N ARG A 19 -2.40 -9.87 -9.24
CA ARG A 19 -3.22 -10.90 -8.56
C ARG A 19 -2.63 -12.32 -8.44
N GLY A 20 -1.41 -12.58 -8.91
CA GLY A 20 -0.82 -13.93 -8.98
C GLY A 20 0.54 -14.12 -8.30
N LYS A 21 1.17 -13.04 -7.80
CA LYS A 21 2.46 -13.12 -7.08
C LYS A 21 2.26 -12.96 -5.57
N PRO A 22 3.10 -13.60 -4.72
CA PRO A 22 3.08 -13.36 -3.29
C PRO A 22 3.32 -11.87 -3.02
N PRO A 23 2.66 -11.31 -1.98
CA PRO A 23 2.82 -9.91 -1.67
C PRO A 23 4.26 -9.60 -1.28
N LEU A 24 4.75 -8.46 -1.74
CA LEU A 24 6.05 -7.93 -1.33
C LEU A 24 5.83 -6.72 -0.43
N PHE A 25 6.64 -6.64 0.62
CA PHE A 25 6.57 -5.54 1.58
C PHE A 25 7.43 -4.38 1.11
N PHE A 26 6.80 -3.24 0.88
CA PHE A 26 7.46 -2.00 0.52
C PHE A 26 7.12 -0.91 1.52
N ARG A 27 8.01 0.07 1.67
CA ARG A 27 7.68 1.34 2.31
C ARG A 27 6.98 2.23 1.27
N ILE A 28 5.75 2.62 1.55
CA ILE A 28 4.99 3.58 0.75
C ILE A 28 4.85 4.88 1.53
N HIS A 29 4.90 6.01 0.83
CA HIS A 29 4.62 7.31 1.45
C HIS A 29 3.13 7.45 1.76
N THR A 30 2.81 7.93 2.95
CA THR A 30 1.43 8.05 3.43
C THR A 30 0.81 9.42 3.22
N ASP A 31 1.63 10.44 2.92
CA ASP A 31 1.19 11.81 2.66
C ASP A 31 1.33 12.13 1.16
N VAL A 32 0.67 11.32 0.33
CA VAL A 32 0.69 11.48 -1.13
C VAL A 32 -0.71 11.55 -1.69
N THR A 33 -0.86 12.25 -2.81
CA THR A 33 -2.07 12.19 -3.62
C THR A 33 -2.23 10.82 -4.25
N PHE A 34 -3.43 10.52 -4.75
CA PHE A 34 -3.66 9.26 -5.48
C PHE A 34 -2.75 9.12 -6.70
N SER A 35 -2.50 10.20 -7.46
CA SER A 35 -1.51 10.17 -8.55
C SER A 35 -0.11 9.82 -8.05
N GLY A 36 0.35 10.44 -6.95
CA GLY A 36 1.65 10.12 -6.36
C GLY A 36 1.74 8.70 -5.78
N LEU A 37 0.62 8.13 -5.34
CA LEU A 37 0.56 6.71 -4.97
C LEU A 37 0.70 5.81 -6.20
N LYS A 38 0.03 6.11 -7.31
CA LYS A 38 0.16 5.36 -8.56
C LYS A 38 1.59 5.42 -9.10
N ASP A 39 2.23 6.59 -9.06
CA ASP A 39 3.61 6.76 -9.49
C ASP A 39 4.59 5.92 -8.64
N GLN A 40 4.38 5.85 -7.32
CA GLN A 40 5.16 4.96 -6.44
C GLN A 40 4.94 3.49 -6.76
N LEU A 41 3.68 3.08 -6.99
CA LEU A 41 3.36 1.70 -7.35
C LEU A 41 3.92 1.33 -8.73
N ASP A 42 3.96 2.26 -9.68
CA ASP A 42 4.63 2.10 -10.97
C ASP A 42 6.12 1.89 -10.81
N GLN A 43 6.78 2.70 -9.98
CA GLN A 43 8.20 2.55 -9.69
C GLN A 43 8.49 1.18 -9.06
N ILE A 44 7.67 0.74 -8.11
CA ILE A 44 7.77 -0.58 -7.49
C ILE A 44 7.55 -1.70 -8.53
N ASN A 45 6.53 -1.58 -9.38
CA ASN A 45 6.27 -2.56 -10.42
C ASN A 45 7.42 -2.67 -11.43
N HIS A 46 8.02 -1.53 -11.82
CA HIS A 46 9.22 -1.50 -12.67
C HIS A 46 10.44 -2.14 -12.00
N GLN A 47 10.63 -1.95 -10.69
CA GLN A 47 11.70 -2.63 -9.95
C GLN A 47 11.49 -4.15 -9.91
N LEU A 48 10.25 -4.60 -9.72
CA LEU A 48 9.90 -6.01 -9.67
C LEU A 48 9.88 -6.68 -11.05
N ASN A 49 9.57 -5.91 -12.08
CA ASN A 49 9.46 -6.38 -13.45
C ASN A 49 9.91 -5.28 -14.41
N HIS A 50 11.22 -5.17 -14.63
CA HIS A 50 11.84 -4.17 -15.50
C HIS A 50 11.35 -4.20 -16.96
N ARG A 51 10.73 -5.31 -17.40
CA ARG A 51 10.13 -5.45 -18.74
C ARG A 51 8.67 -5.03 -18.78
N ASP A 52 8.01 -4.89 -17.64
CA ASP A 52 6.64 -4.39 -17.58
C ASP A 52 6.69 -2.87 -17.70
N THR A 53 6.20 -2.37 -18.82
CA THR A 53 6.06 -0.93 -19.10
C THR A 53 4.66 -0.42 -18.86
N ARG A 54 3.75 -1.28 -18.39
CA ARG A 54 2.38 -0.89 -18.08
C ARG A 54 2.36 -0.04 -16.83
N ARG A 55 1.59 1.03 -16.90
CA ARG A 55 1.26 1.88 -15.75
C ARG A 55 0.12 1.27 -14.95
N VAL A 56 0.14 1.52 -13.66
CA VAL A 56 -0.90 1.18 -12.70
C VAL A 56 -2.15 1.95 -13.11
N ASP A 57 -3.19 1.21 -13.45
CA ASP A 57 -4.48 1.79 -13.83
C ASP A 57 -5.42 1.88 -12.62
N ASP A 58 -5.50 0.79 -11.85
CA ASP A 58 -6.37 0.64 -10.70
C ASP A 58 -5.58 0.24 -9.45
N VAL A 59 -5.99 0.79 -8.30
CA VAL A 59 -5.45 0.42 -6.99
C VAL A 59 -6.60 -0.04 -6.10
N GLU A 60 -6.49 -1.24 -5.54
CA GLU A 60 -7.41 -1.77 -4.54
C GLU A 60 -6.73 -1.77 -3.17
N TYR A 61 -7.33 -1.13 -2.19
CA TYR A 61 -6.96 -1.27 -0.79
C TYR A 61 -7.71 -2.45 -0.17
N ARG A 62 -6.97 -3.33 0.52
CA ARG A 62 -7.57 -4.37 1.37
C ARG A 62 -7.71 -3.81 2.78
N CYS A 63 -8.92 -3.43 3.16
CA CYS A 63 -9.18 -2.92 4.49
C CYS A 63 -9.35 -4.09 5.47
N PRO A 64 -8.45 -4.26 6.45
CA PRO A 64 -8.64 -5.25 7.49
C PRO A 64 -9.78 -4.79 8.42
N SER A 65 -10.74 -5.67 8.67
CA SER A 65 -11.73 -5.53 9.73
C SER A 65 -11.59 -6.71 10.68
N THR A 66 -11.51 -6.44 11.97
CA THR A 66 -11.54 -7.49 12.99
C THR A 66 -12.97 -7.63 13.48
N ASP A 67 -13.52 -8.84 13.34
CA ASP A 67 -14.84 -9.16 13.86
C ASP A 67 -14.77 -9.35 15.40
N LEU A 68 -15.93 -9.36 16.06
CA LEU A 68 -16.02 -9.49 17.52
C LEU A 68 -15.43 -10.81 18.05
N ASP A 69 -15.33 -11.82 17.19
CA ASP A 69 -14.73 -13.13 17.49
C ASP A 69 -13.19 -13.16 17.29
N GLY A 70 -12.59 -12.02 16.91
CA GLY A 70 -11.16 -11.90 16.64
C GLY A 70 -10.73 -12.36 15.24
N SER A 71 -11.66 -12.79 14.39
CA SER A 71 -11.35 -13.11 13.01
C SER A 71 -11.04 -11.84 12.20
N VAL A 72 -10.02 -11.90 11.33
CA VAL A 72 -9.65 -10.77 10.46
C VAL A 72 -10.19 -11.04 9.07
N ARG A 73 -11.07 -10.14 8.61
CA ARG A 73 -11.61 -10.15 7.25
C ARG A 73 -11.02 -8.99 6.47
N PHE A 74 -10.89 -9.17 5.17
CA PHE A 74 -10.38 -8.15 4.28
C PHE A 74 -11.47 -7.77 3.29
N SER A 75 -12.04 -6.58 3.44
CA SER A 75 -12.85 -5.99 2.38
C SER A 75 -11.93 -5.35 1.35
N ARG A 76 -12.39 -5.25 0.10
CA ARG A 76 -11.64 -4.60 -0.98
C ARG A 76 -12.34 -3.29 -1.32
N MET A 77 -11.57 -2.21 -1.33
CA MET A 77 -12.04 -0.89 -1.72
C MET A 77 -11.19 -0.41 -2.89
N LYS A 78 -11.83 -0.03 -4.00
CA LYS A 78 -11.13 0.63 -5.10
C LYS A 78 -10.81 2.05 -4.65
N LEU A 79 -9.52 2.41 -4.68
CA LEU A 79 -9.09 3.75 -4.28
C LEU A 79 -9.41 4.75 -5.39
N MET A 80 -10.05 5.84 -5.00
CA MET A 80 -10.25 7.03 -5.82
C MET A 80 -9.48 8.21 -5.21
N ASN A 81 -9.49 9.38 -5.86
CA ASN A 81 -8.68 10.54 -5.44
C ASN A 81 -8.86 10.92 -3.96
N ASP A 82 -10.09 10.92 -3.46
CA ASP A 82 -10.39 11.37 -2.08
C ASP A 82 -10.18 10.28 -1.02
N ASP A 83 -10.10 9.01 -1.44
CA ASP A 83 -10.08 7.86 -0.52
C ASP A 83 -8.69 7.54 0.02
N VAL A 84 -7.64 7.99 -0.66
CA VAL A 84 -6.25 7.61 -0.36
C VAL A 84 -5.85 8.05 1.05
N ARG A 85 -6.15 9.30 1.42
CA ARG A 85 -5.80 9.83 2.74
C ARG A 85 -6.58 9.13 3.85
N SER A 86 -7.85 8.83 3.61
CA SER A 86 -8.71 8.11 4.56
C SER A 86 -8.22 6.67 4.78
N CYS A 87 -7.90 5.96 3.70
CA CYS A 87 -7.39 4.59 3.76
C CYS A 87 -6.00 4.51 4.40
N LEU A 88 -5.11 5.45 4.07
CA LEU A 88 -3.77 5.52 4.68
C LEU A 88 -3.82 5.90 6.17
N SER A 89 -4.86 6.63 6.59
CA SER A 89 -5.11 6.96 7.99
C SER A 89 -5.66 5.77 8.79
N SER A 90 -6.43 4.87 8.15
CA SER A 90 -6.97 3.67 8.78
C SER A 90 -5.94 2.54 8.93
N PHE A 91 -4.74 2.67 8.34
CA PHE A 91 -3.65 1.72 8.60
C PHE A 91 -3.39 1.62 10.10
N PRO A 92 -3.50 0.42 10.69
CA PRO A 92 -3.20 0.24 12.10
C PRO A 92 -1.76 0.69 12.39
N LYS A 93 -1.61 1.60 13.35
CA LYS A 93 -0.31 2.18 13.75
C LYS A 93 0.63 1.14 14.40
N ARG A 94 0.18 -0.09 14.60
CA ARG A 94 0.90 -1.14 15.32
C ARG A 94 0.67 -2.50 14.66
N PHE A 95 1.67 -2.92 13.89
CA PHE A 95 2.09 -4.31 13.83
C PHE A 95 3.61 -4.29 14.00
N LEU A 96 4.03 -4.39 15.25
CA LEU A 96 5.37 -4.76 15.70
C LEU A 96 5.19 -5.90 16.69
#